data_AF-A0A977PXU2-F1
#
_entry.id   AF-A0A977PXU2-F1
#
_cell.length_a   1.000
_cell.length_b   1.000
_cell.length_c   1.000
_cell.angle_alpha   90.00
_cell.angle_beta   90.00
_cell.angle_gamma   90.00
#
_symmetry.space_group_name_H-M   'P 1'
#
loop_
_entity.id
_entity.type
_entity.pdbx_description
1 polymer ?
#
loop_
_entity_poly.entity_id
_entity_poly.type
_entity_poly.pdbx_seq_one_letter_code
_entity_poly.pdbx_strand_id
1 'polypeptide(L)' 'MVVFLDHYQNTTGCRSRSQVISEALQLLRLRELEEAYREASLEIDSTWENTAGDGLSDETW' A
#
# COMPACT_ATOMS: atom_id res chain seq x y z
N MET A 1 13.85 22.71 -6.99
CA MET A 1 13.96 21.24 -6.87
C MET A 1 15.02 20.84 -5.83
N VAL A 2 16.28 21.26 -5.98
CA VAL A 2 17.36 20.96 -5.00
C VAL A 2 17.05 21.49 -3.60
N VAL A 3 16.58 22.73 -3.49
CA VAL A 3 16.19 23.35 -2.19
C VAL A 3 15.10 22.56 -1.46
N PHE A 4 14.14 21.97 -2.19
CA PHE A 4 13.10 21.13 -1.59
C PHE A 4 13.67 19.82 -1.07
N LEU A 5 14.53 19.16 -1.87
CA LEU A 5 15.18 17.91 -1.45
C LEU A 5 16.06 18.12 -0.22
N ASP A 6 16.81 19.22 -0.17
CA ASP A 6 17.69 19.53 0.97
C ASP A 6 16.88 19.86 2.23
N HIS A 7 15.79 20.63 2.09
CA HIS A 7 14.87 20.90 3.19
C HIS A 7 14.23 19.60 3.69
N TYR A 8 13.68 18.78 2.79
CA TYR A 8 13.05 17.52 3.14
C TYR A 8 14.04 16.59 3.84
N GLN A 9 15.25 16.44 3.27
CA GLN A 9 16.34 15.66 3.86
C GLN A 9 16.64 16.09 5.30
N ASN A 10 16.75 17.40 5.55
CA ASN A 10 17.02 17.94 6.88
C ASN A 10 15.84 17.72 7.85
N THR A 11 14.61 17.82 7.38
CA THR A 11 13.41 17.64 8.23
C THR A 11 13.11 16.18 8.57
N THR A 12 13.39 15.24 7.66
CA THR A 12 13.06 13.81 7.83
C THR A 12 14.25 12.98 8.31
N GLY A 13 15.44 13.57 8.38
CA GLY A 13 16.66 12.88 8.82
C GLY A 13 17.21 11.90 7.78
N CYS A 14 16.84 12.04 6.50
CA CYS A 14 17.39 11.22 5.43
C CYS A 14 18.91 11.47 5.29
N ARG A 15 19.68 10.39 5.06
CA ARG A 15 21.15 10.45 4.98
C ARG A 15 21.66 11.01 3.65
N SER A 16 20.83 10.99 2.61
CA SER A 16 21.18 11.49 1.28
C SER A 16 19.95 11.89 0.48
N ARG A 17 20.16 12.71 -0.56
CA ARG A 17 19.14 13.04 -1.55
C ARG A 17 18.58 11.79 -2.26
N SER A 18 19.41 10.76 -2.47
CA SER A 18 18.95 9.49 -3.04
C SER A 18 17.97 8.76 -2.12
N GLN A 19 18.17 8.85 -0.80
CA GLN A 19 17.22 8.30 0.16
C GLN A 19 15.89 9.06 0.11
N VAL A 20 15.91 10.40 0.03
CA VAL A 20 14.69 11.21 -0.15
C VAL A 20 13.91 10.79 -1.39
N ILE A 21 14.60 10.58 -2.52
CA ILE A 21 13.97 10.13 -3.76
C ILE A 21 13.40 8.71 -3.62
N SER A 22 14.14 7.80 -2.97
CA SER A 22 13.67 6.43 -2.71
C SER A 22 12.38 6.43 -1.88
N GLU A 23 12.32 7.24 -0.82
CA GLU A 23 11.12 7.37 0.00
C GLU A 23 9.95 7.97 -0.79
N ALA A 24 10.20 9.00 -1.60
CA ALA A 24 9.18 9.60 -2.46
C ALA A 24 8.60 8.59 -3.47
N LEU A 25 9.45 7.76 -4.07
CA LEU A 25 9.02 6.69 -4.98
C LEU A 25 8.19 5.62 -4.27
N GLN A 26 8.56 5.27 -3.04
CA GLN A 26 7.80 4.31 -2.23
C GLN A 26 6.43 4.87 -1.87
N LEU A 27 6.34 6.14 -1.46
CA LEU A 27 5.07 6.82 -1.18
C LEU A 27 4.17 6.91 -2.41
N LEU A 28 4.74 7.25 -3.58
CA LEU A 28 4.01 7.25 -4.84
C LEU A 28 3.44 5.87 -5.16
N ARG A 29 4.27 4.83 -5.04
CA ARG A 29 3.84 3.45 -5.28
C ARG A 29 2.73 3.00 -4.33
N LEU A 30 2.83 3.35 -3.04
CA LEU A 30 1.80 3.02 -2.06
C LEU A 30 0.47 3.71 -2.38
N ARG A 31 0.52 4.97 -2.83
CA ARG A 31 -0.68 5.69 -3.27
C ARG A 31 -1.32 5.05 -4.50
N GLU A 32 -0.52 4.70 -5.50
CA GLU A 32 -1.02 4.00 -6.70
C GLU A 32 -1.59 2.63 -6.35
N LEU A 33 -0.95 1.92 -5.41
CA LEU A 33 -1.43 0.64 -4.91
C LEU A 33 -2.79 0.78 -4.20
N GLU A 34 -2.94 1.78 -3.34
CA GLU A 34 -4.21 2.05 -2.65
C GLU A 34 -5.34 2.32 -3.66
N GLU A 35 -5.07 3.13 -4.69
CA GLU A 35 -6.07 3.41 -5.73
C GLU A 35 -6.44 2.14 -6.49
N ALA A 36 -5.45 1.34 -6.91
CA ALA A 36 -5.70 0.09 -7.61
C ALA A 36 -6.52 -0.90 -6.77
N TYR A 37 -6.24 -1.01 -5.46
CA TYR A 37 -7.06 -1.83 -4.55
C TYR A 37 -8.46 -1.28 -4.38
N ARG A 38 -8.62 0.05 -4.32
CA ARG A 38 -9.93 0.69 -4.22
C ARG A 38 -10.78 0.37 -5.45
N GLU A 39 -10.21 0.52 -6.65
CA GLU A 39 -10.89 0.17 -7.90
C GLU A 39 -11.23 -1.32 -7.95
N ALA A 40 -10.27 -2.19 -7.68
CA ALA A 40 -10.49 -3.65 -7.68
C ALA A 40 -11.55 -4.10 -6.66
N SER A 41 -11.66 -3.42 -5.51
CA SER A 41 -12.67 -3.75 -4.50
C SER A 41 -14.11 -3.49 -4.97
N LEU A 42 -14.31 -2.63 -5.98
CA LEU A 42 -15.61 -2.39 -6.60
C LEU A 42 -16.03 -3.50 -7.56
N GLU A 43 -15.07 -4.33 -8.01
CA GLU A 43 -15.29 -5.44 -8.94
C GLU A 43 -15.56 -6.77 -8.22
N ILE A 44 -15.81 -6.74 -6.90
CA ILE A 44 -16.00 -7.95 -6.11
C ILE A 44 -17.28 -8.70 -6.51
N ASP A 45 -17.14 -10.01 -6.76
CA ASP A 45 -18.28 -10.88 -7.04
C ASP A 45 -18.82 -11.47 -5.73
N SER A 46 -20.01 -11.00 -5.32
CA SER A 46 -20.67 -11.41 -4.08
C SER A 46 -21.01 -12.91 -4.03
N THR A 47 -20.96 -13.62 -5.15
CA THR A 47 -21.20 -15.07 -5.14
C THR A 47 -20.15 -15.82 -4.35
N TRP A 48 -18.92 -15.31 -4.23
CA TRP A 48 -17.84 -15.92 -3.45
C TRP A 48 -18.08 -15.92 -1.93
N GLU A 49 -18.97 -15.07 -1.41
CA GLU A 49 -19.30 -15.02 0.02
C GLU A 49 -19.85 -16.36 0.54
N ASN A 50 -20.46 -17.17 -0.33
CA ASN A 50 -20.97 -18.48 0.05
C ASN A 50 -19.86 -19.50 0.40
N THR A 51 -18.63 -19.29 -0.08
CA THR A 51 -17.46 -20.15 0.19
C THR A 51 -16.69 -19.73 1.44
N ALA A 52 -17.03 -18.59 2.06
CA ALA A 52 -16.27 -18.05 3.19
C ALA A 52 -16.22 -18.99 4.42
N GLY A 53 -17.19 -19.92 4.52
CA GLY A 53 -17.28 -20.94 5.56
C GLY A 53 -16.76 -22.33 5.18
N ASP A 54 -16.27 -22.51 3.95
CA ASP A 54 -15.81 -23.82 3.48
C ASP A 54 -14.61 -24.29 4.31
N GLY A 55 -14.68 -25.52 4.83
CA GLY A 55 -13.62 -26.11 5.67
C GLY A 55 -13.68 -25.76 7.16
N LEU A 56 -14.64 -24.94 7.60
CA LEU A 56 -14.86 -24.64 9.02
C LEU A 56 -15.70 -25.70 9.76
N SER A 57 -16.25 -26.69 9.06
CA SER A 57 -17.12 -27.74 9.60
C SER A 57 -16.40 -29.01 10.07
N ASP A 58 -15.07 -29.00 10.21
CA ASP A 58 -14.35 -30.06 10.94
C ASP A 58 -14.36 -29.76 12.44
N GLU A 59 -15.57 -29.76 13.00
CA GLU A 59 -15.79 -29.71 14.43
C GLU A 59 -15.45 -31.10 15.02
N THR A 60 -14.15 -31.34 15.21
CA THR A 60 -13.65 -32.39 16.11
C THR A 60 -13.90 -31.95 17.55
N TRP A 61 -15.17 -32.00 17.98
CA TRP A 61 -15.54 -32.08 19.41
C TRP A 61 -15.49 -33.52 19.90
#